data_AF-A0A951N2B9-F1
#
_entry.id   AF-A0A951N2B9-F1
#
_cell.length_a   1.000
_cell.length_b   1.000
_cell.length_c   1.000
_cell.angle_alpha   90.00
_cell.angle_beta   90.00
_cell.angle_gamma   90.00
#
_symmetry.space_group_name_H-M   'P 1'
#
loop_
_entity.id
_entity.type
_entity.pdbx_description
1 polymer ?
#
loop_
_entity_poly.entity_id
_entity_poly.type
_entity_poly.pdbx_seq_one_letter_code
_entity_poly.pdbx_strand_id
1 'polypeptide(L)'
;LAVFEMTSVTPMTRYAEGLARVGVGPEGRRFYDVHVQADALHEKVAVSRLAGGLAATEPALAPDIAFGATALMAVERRFASHVLDRWAAGGTSLLASLPAVAPCPAG
;
A
#
# COMPACT_ATOMS: atom_id res chain seq x y z
N LEU A 1 -4.97 -7.13 6.84
CA LEU A 1 -5.65 -5.90 7.28
C LEU A 1 -4.77 -5.11 8.23
N ALA A 2 -4.48 -5.61 9.44
CA ALA A 2 -3.73 -4.85 10.45
C ALA A 2 -2.38 -4.29 9.97
N VAL A 3 -1.56 -5.11 9.29
CA VAL A 3 -0.26 -4.66 8.77
C VAL A 3 -0.41 -3.53 7.75
N PHE A 4 -1.37 -3.62 6.82
CA PHE A 4 -1.62 -2.57 5.82
C PHE A 4 -1.94 -1.23 6.47
N GLU A 5 -2.87 -1.23 7.42
CA GLU A 5 -3.29 -0.02 8.15
C GLU A 5 -2.15 0.55 9.00
N MET A 6 -1.26 -0.30 9.53
CA MET A 6 -0.09 0.14 10.30
C MET A 6 1.04 0.72 9.43
N THR A 7 1.08 0.40 8.13
CA THR A 7 2.20 0.78 7.26
C THR A 7 1.84 1.80 6.19
N SER A 8 0.58 2.24 6.11
CA SER A 8 0.09 3.09 5.02
C SER A 8 0.34 4.58 5.22
N VAL A 9 0.37 5.10 6.45
CA VAL A 9 0.48 6.56 6.71
C VAL A 9 1.74 7.15 6.07
N THR A 10 2.90 6.56 6.36
CA THR A 10 4.19 7.07 5.85
C THR A 10 4.27 7.12 4.31
N PRO A 11 4.00 6.03 3.56
CA PRO A 11 4.04 6.09 2.10
C PRO A 11 2.99 7.04 1.52
N MET A 12 1.78 7.10 2.09
CA MET A 12 0.74 8.02 1.60
C MET A 12 1.12 9.48 1.80
N THR A 13 1.75 9.85 2.93
CA THR A 13 2.33 11.19 3.13
C THR A 13 3.36 11.51 2.05
N ARG A 14 4.30 10.58 1.79
CA ARG A 14 5.34 10.78 0.77
C ARG A 14 4.77 10.98 -0.63
N TYR A 15 3.72 10.24 -0.98
CA TYR A 15 3.05 10.40 -2.27
C TYR A 15 2.32 11.74 -2.38
N ALA A 16 1.57 12.14 -1.35
CA ALA A 16 0.89 13.44 -1.31
C ALA A 16 1.89 14.60 -1.48
N GLU A 17 3.00 14.56 -0.75
CA GLU A 17 4.07 15.56 -0.86
C GLU A 17 4.77 15.53 -2.22
N GLY A 18 5.01 14.34 -2.77
CA GLY A 18 5.58 14.17 -4.10
C GLY A 18 4.72 14.79 -5.19
N LEU A 19 3.41 14.54 -5.14
CA LEU A 19 2.43 15.12 -6.05
C LEU A 19 2.36 16.64 -5.92
N ALA A 20 2.41 17.17 -4.70
CA ALA A 20 2.47 18.61 -4.46
C ALA A 20 3.70 19.25 -5.12
N ARG A 21 4.88 18.61 -5.01
CA ARG A 21 6.12 19.11 -5.62
C ARG A 21 6.07 19.20 -7.14
N VAL A 22 5.28 18.36 -7.80
CA VAL A 22 5.11 18.38 -9.27
C VAL A 22 3.89 19.19 -9.71
N GLY A 23 3.28 19.99 -8.81
CA GLY A 23 2.21 20.92 -9.14
C GLY A 23 0.81 20.31 -9.19
N VAL A 24 0.61 19.09 -8.68
CA VAL A 24 -0.72 18.47 -8.60
C VAL A 24 -1.53 19.12 -7.48
N GLY A 25 -2.69 19.66 -7.85
CA GLY A 25 -3.61 20.33 -6.93
C GLY A 25 -4.29 19.37 -5.92
N PRO A 26 -5.07 19.91 -4.98
CA PRO A 26 -5.68 19.15 -3.88
C PRO A 26 -6.53 17.94 -4.34
N GLU A 27 -7.30 18.08 -5.41
CA GLU A 27 -8.14 16.98 -5.93
C GLU A 27 -7.32 15.77 -6.36
N GLY A 28 -6.17 15.98 -7.04
CA GLY A 28 -5.28 14.90 -7.46
C GLY A 28 -4.52 14.24 -6.29
N ARG A 29 -4.53 14.86 -5.11
CA ARG A 29 -3.86 14.38 -3.90
C ARG A 29 -4.82 13.76 -2.89
N ARG A 30 -6.13 14.04 -3.01
CA ARG A 30 -7.18 13.68 -2.06
C ARG A 30 -7.16 12.21 -1.64
N PHE A 31 -6.87 11.30 -2.58
CA PHE A 31 -6.73 9.87 -2.27
C PHE A 31 -5.69 9.61 -1.17
N TYR A 32 -4.51 10.23 -1.29
CA TYR A 32 -3.40 10.04 -0.36
C TYR A 32 -3.65 10.78 0.96
N ASP A 33 -4.14 12.02 0.89
CA ASP A 33 -4.40 12.85 2.06
C ASP A 33 -5.44 12.19 3.00
N VAL A 34 -6.48 11.56 2.44
CA VAL A 34 -7.48 10.82 3.23
C VAL A 34 -6.86 9.63 3.97
N HIS A 35 -5.96 8.88 3.33
CA HIS A 35 -5.30 7.74 3.99
C HIS A 35 -4.37 8.19 5.12
N VAL A 36 -3.64 9.31 4.95
CA VAL A 36 -2.82 9.88 6.03
C VAL A 36 -3.67 10.21 7.26
N GLN A 37 -4.85 10.79 7.05
CA GLN A 37 -5.76 11.16 8.13
C GLN A 37 -6.45 9.96 8.77
N ALA A 38 -6.96 9.04 7.95
CA ALA A 38 -7.73 7.88 8.42
C ALA A 38 -6.83 6.86 9.13
N ASP A 39 -5.67 6.55 8.55
CA ASP A 39 -4.86 5.42 9.02
C ASP A 39 -4.05 5.74 10.28
N ALA A 40 -3.84 7.03 10.59
CA ALA A 40 -3.27 7.44 11.88
C ALA A 40 -4.12 7.03 13.10
N LEU A 41 -5.42 6.80 12.90
CA LEU A 41 -6.31 6.23 13.90
C LEU A 41 -6.48 4.73 13.72
N HIS A 42 -6.60 4.27 12.47
CA HIS A 42 -6.81 2.85 12.19
C HIS A 42 -5.62 1.98 12.58
N GLU A 43 -4.37 2.45 12.45
CA GLU A 43 -3.18 1.70 12.88
C GLU A 43 -3.28 1.23 14.34
N LYS A 44 -3.82 2.09 15.21
CA LYS A 44 -3.96 1.82 16.65
C LYS A 44 -5.04 0.79 16.89
N VAL A 45 -6.15 0.88 16.16
CA VAL A 45 -7.24 -0.11 16.23
C VAL A 45 -6.78 -1.46 15.69
N ALA A 46 -6.09 -1.47 14.55
CA ALA A 46 -5.51 -2.65 13.92
C ALA A 46 -4.56 -3.42 14.84
N VAL A 47 -3.60 -2.73 15.45
CA VAL A 47 -2.61 -3.40 16.30
C VAL A 47 -3.21 -3.82 17.64
N SER A 48 -3.94 -2.94 18.32
CA SER A 48 -4.34 -3.15 19.71
C SER A 48 -5.65 -3.92 19.84
N ARG A 49 -6.65 -3.59 19.01
CA ARG A 49 -8.00 -4.14 19.14
C ARG A 49 -8.25 -5.33 18.23
N LEU A 50 -7.72 -5.31 17.01
CA LEU A 50 -7.89 -6.43 16.07
C LEU A 50 -6.85 -7.52 16.33
N ALA A 51 -5.57 -7.28 16.00
CA ALA A 51 -4.54 -8.30 16.15
C ALA A 51 -4.27 -8.64 17.62
N GLY A 52 -4.07 -7.61 18.47
CA GLY A 52 -3.84 -7.78 19.90
C GLY A 52 -5.07 -8.34 20.62
N GLY A 53 -6.26 -7.85 20.32
CA GLY A 53 -7.50 -8.34 20.91
C GLY A 53 -7.82 -9.80 20.56
N LEU A 54 -7.62 -10.20 19.30
CA LEU A 54 -7.76 -11.59 18.90
C LEU A 54 -6.72 -12.48 19.56
N ALA A 55 -5.44 -12.09 19.60
CA ALA A 55 -4.40 -12.85 20.27
C ALA A 55 -4.64 -12.98 21.79
N ALA A 56 -5.24 -11.98 22.43
CA ALA A 56 -5.61 -12.04 23.84
C ALA A 56 -6.81 -12.97 24.10
N THR A 57 -7.79 -12.96 23.21
CA THR A 57 -9.02 -13.78 23.32
C THR A 57 -8.76 -15.23 22.93
N GLU A 58 -7.90 -15.46 21.93
CA GLU A 58 -7.55 -16.76 21.37
C GLU A 58 -6.01 -16.92 21.27
N PRO A 59 -5.31 -17.17 22.40
CA PRO A 59 -3.84 -17.22 22.41
C PRO A 59 -3.22 -18.25 21.46
N ALA A 60 -3.96 -19.33 21.16
CA ALA A 60 -3.52 -20.36 20.23
C ALA A 60 -3.35 -19.84 18.79
N LEU A 61 -4.03 -18.75 18.41
CA LEU A 61 -3.92 -18.14 17.07
C LEU A 61 -2.77 -17.13 16.95
N ALA A 62 -2.10 -16.77 18.05
CA ALA A 62 -1.00 -15.80 18.01
C ALA A 62 0.13 -16.16 17.00
N PRO A 63 0.56 -17.44 16.88
CA PRO A 63 1.52 -17.84 15.85
C PRO A 63 1.00 -17.62 14.43
N ASP A 64 -0.27 -17.91 14.17
CA ASP A 64 -0.89 -17.74 12.85
C ASP A 64 -1.05 -16.26 12.48
N ILE A 65 -1.37 -15.40 13.45
CA ILE A 65 -1.40 -13.94 13.27
C ILE A 65 -0.01 -13.42 12.86
N ALA A 66 1.04 -13.86 13.57
CA ALA A 66 2.41 -13.47 13.26
C ALA A 66 2.88 -14.02 11.90
N PHE A 67 2.51 -15.26 11.58
CA PHE A 67 2.77 -15.87 10.28
C PHE A 67 2.10 -15.08 9.16
N GLY A 68 0.80 -14.77 9.29
CA GLY A 68 0.05 -14.00 8.31
C GLY A 68 0.65 -12.61 8.06
N ALA A 69 1.05 -11.91 9.13
CA ALA A 69 1.75 -10.63 9.03
C ALA A 69 3.07 -10.75 8.25
N THR A 70 3.87 -11.77 8.55
CA THR A 70 5.16 -12.01 7.88
C THR A 70 4.98 -12.41 6.42
N ALA A 71 4.04 -13.30 6.13
CA ALA A 71 3.72 -13.75 4.78
C ALA A 71 3.27 -12.58 3.91
N LEU A 72 2.40 -11.71 4.43
CA LEU A 72 1.96 -10.51 3.73
C LEU A 72 3.14 -9.60 3.38
N MET A 73 3.99 -9.30 4.36
CA MET A 73 5.18 -8.45 4.15
C MET A 73 6.15 -9.03 3.12
N ALA A 74 6.30 -10.35 3.08
CA ALA A 74 7.13 -11.02 2.07
C ALA A 74 6.54 -10.87 0.66
N VAL A 75 5.24 -11.03 0.50
CA VAL A 75 4.55 -10.87 -0.80
C VAL A 75 4.60 -9.42 -1.26
N GLU A 76 4.31 -8.45 -0.39
CA GLU A 76 4.38 -7.03 -0.71
C GLU A 76 5.79 -6.59 -1.13
N ARG A 77 6.82 -7.04 -0.39
CA ARG A 77 8.21 -6.77 -0.76
C ARG A 77 8.53 -7.29 -2.16
N ARG A 78 8.15 -8.55 -2.46
CA ARG A 78 8.42 -9.15 -3.76
C ARG A 78 7.72 -8.38 -4.89
N PHE A 79 6.48 -7.97 -4.67
CA PHE A 79 5.73 -7.17 -5.65
C PHE A 79 6.40 -5.81 -5.87
N ALA A 80 6.70 -5.08 -4.79
CA ALA A 80 7.32 -3.76 -4.88
C ALA A 80 8.69 -3.82 -5.57
N SER A 81 9.55 -4.77 -5.21
CA SER A 81 10.84 -4.99 -5.88
C SER A 81 10.65 -5.25 -7.37
N HIS A 82 9.76 -6.18 -7.75
CA HIS A 82 9.52 -6.46 -9.17
C HIS A 82 9.08 -5.23 -9.95
N VAL A 83 8.14 -4.44 -9.42
CA VAL A 83 7.65 -3.24 -10.12
C VAL A 83 8.75 -2.17 -10.24
N LEU A 84 9.47 -1.90 -9.15
CA LEU A 84 10.49 -0.86 -9.12
C LEU A 84 11.74 -1.23 -9.93
N ASP A 85 12.17 -2.49 -9.89
CA ASP A 85 13.32 -2.98 -10.65
C ASP A 85 13.05 -2.91 -12.16
N ARG A 86 11.84 -3.28 -12.60
CA ARG A 86 11.44 -3.19 -14.02
C ARG A 86 11.33 -1.74 -14.47
N TRP A 87 10.78 -0.85 -13.63
CA TRP A 87 10.77 0.59 -13.89
C TRP A 87 12.18 1.15 -14.04
N ALA A 88 13.09 0.84 -13.11
CA ALA A 88 14.47 1.30 -13.17
C ALA A 88 15.21 0.82 -14.42
N ALA A 89 14.85 -0.38 -14.92
CA ALA A 89 15.36 -0.93 -16.17
C ALA A 89 14.65 -0.42 -17.45
N GLY A 90 13.67 0.48 -17.34
CA GLY A 90 12.89 0.98 -18.47
C GLY A 90 11.97 -0.08 -19.12
N GLY A 91 11.64 -1.15 -18.40
CA GLY A 91 10.87 -2.28 -18.89
C GLY A 91 9.47 -2.38 -18.29
N THR A 92 8.59 -3.13 -18.96
CA THR A 92 7.24 -3.42 -18.45
C THR A 92 7.27 -4.41 -17.28
N SER A 93 6.45 -4.18 -16.26
CA SER A 93 6.24 -5.11 -15.13
C SER A 93 5.15 -6.15 -15.40
N LEU A 94 4.45 -6.05 -16.53
CA LEU A 94 3.38 -6.97 -16.92
C LEU A 94 3.94 -8.34 -17.32
N LEU A 95 3.22 -9.41 -16.96
CA LEU A 95 3.58 -10.79 -17.30
C LEU A 95 3.37 -11.10 -18.79
N ALA A 96 2.41 -10.43 -19.41
CA ALA A 96 2.16 -10.47 -20.84
C ALA A 96 2.01 -9.04 -21.35
N SER A 97 2.49 -8.80 -22.58
CA SER A 97 2.28 -7.51 -23.23
C SER A 97 0.79 -7.26 -23.39
N LEU A 98 0.32 -6.08 -22.97
CA LEU A 98 -1.02 -5.64 -23.34
C LEU A 98 -1.05 -5.35 -24.84
N PRO A 99 -2.17 -5.61 -25.53
CA PRO A 99 -2.35 -5.11 -26.88
C PRO A 99 -2.22 -3.59 -26.87
N ALA A 100 -1.63 -3.03 -27.94
CA ALA A 100 -1.46 -1.59 -28.07
C ALA A 100 -2.83 -0.89 -27.97
N VAL A 101 -2.96 0.06 -27.05
CA VAL A 101 -4.14 0.93 -26.99
C VAL A 101 -4.07 1.87 -28.20
N ALA A 102 -5.12 1.84 -29.03
CA ALA A 102 -5.23 2.77 -30.15
C ALA A 102 -5.21 4.22 -29.62
N PRO A 103 -4.48 5.14 -30.28
CA PRO A 103 -4.43 6.52 -29.84
C PRO A 103 -5.83 7.13 -29.81
N CYS A 104 -6.11 7.92 -28.76
CA CYS A 104 -7.33 8.71 -28.68
C CYS A 104 -7.36 9.69 -29.87
N PRO A 105 -8.45 9.76 -30.67
CA PRO A 105 -8.52 10.73 -31.76
C PRO A 105 -8.39 12.14 -31.20
N ALA A 106 -7.51 12.94 -31.82
CA ALA A 106 -7.42 14.36 -31.51
C ALA A 106 -8.76 15.02 -31.91
N GLY A 107 -9.48 15.55 -30.92
CA GLY A 107 -10.62 16.43 -31.12
C GLY A 107 -10.18 17.86 -31.39
#